data_AF-A0A538IJK4-F1
#
_entry.id   AF-A0A538IJK4-F1
#
_cell.length_a   1.000
_cell.length_b   1.000
_cell.length_c   1.000
_cell.angle_alpha   90.00
_cell.angle_beta   90.00
_cell.angle_gamma   90.00
#
_symmetry.space_group_name_H-M   'P 1'
#
loop_
_entity.id
_entity.type
_entity.pdbx_description
1 polymer ?
#
loop_
_entity_poly.entity_id
_entity_poly.type
_entity_poly.pdbx_seq_one_letter_code
_entity_poly.pdbx_strand_id
1 'polypeptide(L)'
;MSRKRLSLFVLPVATALAAAGVAAAGALRGPSVEAASATFAATTVSHQYQVTCSVNGGDTFQATRAVYTGEATSSDPRLAGALRIRAWSLVDTTNGVGHVFGVFHIRGTGTRAHGTLNAALSDGKASGLARGFVRHSWGRIVASLGATFDPSAGFSSGSLGGSTTGAGFIRSGRWCHPPHWPQS
;
A
#
# COMPACT_ATOMS: atom_id res chain seq x y z
N MET A 1 38.46 34.87 -31.50
CA MET A 1 39.33 33.67 -31.37
C MET A 1 39.15 33.06 -29.99
N SER A 2 39.02 31.73 -29.97
CA SER A 2 39.06 30.79 -28.82
C SER A 2 38.03 30.88 -27.69
N ARG A 3 37.01 30.02 -27.83
CA ARG A 3 36.13 29.50 -26.77
C ARG A 3 36.91 28.51 -25.89
N LYS A 4 36.77 28.57 -24.56
CA LYS A 4 37.04 27.41 -23.68
C LYS A 4 35.81 27.12 -22.83
N ARG A 5 35.48 25.83 -22.81
CA ARG A 5 34.18 25.22 -22.52
C ARG A 5 33.96 25.10 -21.01
N LEU A 6 32.83 25.59 -20.51
CA LEU A 6 32.26 25.19 -19.23
C LEU A 6 31.16 24.16 -19.53
N SER A 7 31.38 22.92 -19.12
CA SER A 7 30.39 21.86 -19.20
C SER A 7 30.70 20.84 -18.12
N LEU A 8 29.82 20.70 -17.13
CA LEU A 8 29.31 19.39 -16.77
C LEU A 8 28.00 19.53 -16.00
N PHE A 9 26.95 19.11 -16.71
CA PHE A 9 25.59 18.86 -16.27
C PHE A 9 25.55 17.76 -15.20
N VAL A 10 24.73 17.93 -14.17
CA VAL A 10 24.01 16.81 -13.55
C VAL A 10 22.54 17.24 -13.42
N LEU A 11 21.69 16.60 -14.23
CA LEU A 11 20.25 16.80 -14.27
C LEU A 11 19.57 16.34 -12.96
N PRO A 12 18.48 17.00 -12.52
CA PRO A 12 17.57 16.42 -11.55
C PRO A 12 16.68 15.38 -12.24
N VAL A 13 16.68 14.13 -11.76
CA VAL A 13 15.67 13.13 -12.15
C VAL A 13 14.40 13.41 -11.35
N ALA A 14 13.58 14.33 -11.86
CA ALA A 14 12.19 14.44 -11.47
C ALA A 14 11.41 13.35 -12.21
N THR A 15 11.08 12.26 -11.52
CA THR A 15 10.13 11.26 -12.04
C THR A 15 8.76 11.92 -12.15
N ALA A 16 8.32 12.16 -13.39
CA ALA A 16 6.99 12.65 -13.70
C ALA A 16 5.94 11.66 -13.18
N LEU A 17 5.25 12.05 -12.11
CA LEU A 17 4.17 11.28 -11.50
C LEU A 17 2.93 11.47 -12.38
N ALA A 18 2.64 10.50 -13.25
CA ALA A 18 1.42 10.50 -14.05
C ALA A 18 0.22 10.38 -13.11
N ALA A 19 -0.48 11.49 -12.91
CA ALA A 19 -1.73 11.53 -12.16
C ALA A 19 -2.80 10.77 -12.94
N ALA A 20 -3.13 9.55 -12.50
CA ALA A 20 -4.37 8.91 -12.89
C ALA A 20 -5.52 9.67 -12.21
N GLY A 21 -6.10 10.63 -12.93
CA GLY A 21 -7.28 11.37 -12.48
C GLY A 21 -8.51 10.49 -12.54
N VAL A 22 -9.33 10.46 -11.48
CA VAL A 22 -10.72 10.00 -11.57
C VAL A 22 -11.61 10.85 -10.66
N ALA A 23 -12.78 11.16 -11.21
CA ALA A 23 -13.68 12.25 -10.87
C ALA A 23 -14.15 12.30 -9.41
N ALA A 24 -13.97 13.47 -8.80
CA ALA A 24 -14.81 13.93 -7.70
C ALA A 24 -16.19 14.30 -8.26
N ALA A 25 -17.15 13.37 -8.22
CA ALA A 25 -18.55 13.70 -8.42
C ALA A 25 -19.19 13.93 -7.05
N GLY A 26 -19.29 15.20 -6.67
CA GLY A 26 -20.11 15.62 -5.55
C GLY A 26 -21.60 15.31 -5.78
N ALA A 27 -22.28 15.07 -4.66
CA ALA A 27 -23.74 15.11 -4.50
C ALA A 27 -24.55 14.07 -5.27
N LEU A 28 -24.72 12.87 -4.70
CA LEU A 28 -25.96 12.08 -4.77
C LEU A 28 -25.94 11.10 -3.59
N ARG A 29 -26.96 11.14 -2.71
CA ARG A 29 -27.15 10.14 -1.64
C ARG A 29 -27.66 8.82 -2.24
N GLY A 30 -26.82 8.16 -3.03
CA GLY A 30 -27.06 6.86 -3.68
C GLY A 30 -25.80 5.98 -3.62
N PRO A 31 -25.89 4.69 -3.99
CA PRO A 31 -24.71 3.83 -4.05
C PRO A 31 -23.69 4.39 -5.06
N SER A 32 -22.46 4.66 -4.62
CA SER A 32 -21.36 5.12 -5.49
C SER A 32 -20.22 4.11 -5.54
N VAL A 33 -19.54 4.06 -6.67
CA VAL A 33 -18.25 3.38 -6.85
C VAL A 33 -17.29 4.41 -7.42
N GLU A 34 -16.23 4.69 -6.66
CA GLU A 34 -15.24 5.71 -7.00
C GLU A 34 -13.88 5.02 -7.12
N ALA A 35 -13.13 5.31 -8.18
CA ALA A 35 -11.75 4.88 -8.24
C ALA A 35 -10.94 5.62 -7.17
N ALA A 36 -10.08 4.90 -6.48
CA ALA A 36 -9.34 5.43 -5.35
C ALA A 36 -7.90 4.92 -5.39
N SER A 37 -6.96 5.86 -5.27
CA SER A 37 -5.54 5.57 -5.16
C SER A 37 -4.93 6.37 -4.02
N ALA A 38 -3.90 5.81 -3.40
CA ALA A 38 -3.12 6.48 -2.37
C ALA A 38 -1.66 6.01 -2.46
N THR A 39 -0.73 6.92 -2.22
CA THR A 39 0.67 6.57 -1.99
C THR A 39 0.95 6.59 -0.50
N PHE A 40 1.86 5.75 -0.01
CA PHE A 40 2.18 5.73 1.40
C PHE A 40 3.64 5.37 1.67
N ALA A 41 4.13 5.80 2.83
CA ALA A 41 5.39 5.35 3.41
C ALA A 41 5.15 5.06 4.89
N ALA A 42 5.58 3.89 5.36
CA ALA A 42 5.48 3.46 6.76
C ALA A 42 6.84 2.91 7.19
N THR A 43 7.78 3.82 7.43
CA THR A 43 9.20 3.52 7.67
C THR A 43 9.58 3.59 9.15
N THR A 44 8.68 4.07 10.02
CA THR A 44 8.91 4.05 11.46
C THR A 44 8.50 2.69 12.02
N VAL A 45 9.48 1.92 12.51
CA VAL A 45 9.26 0.56 13.02
C VAL A 45 9.18 0.56 14.55
N SER A 46 8.24 -0.18 15.10
CA SER A 46 8.06 -0.37 16.54
C SER A 46 7.52 -1.76 16.83
N HIS A 47 7.70 -2.22 18.09
CA HIS A 47 7.20 -3.53 18.54
C HIS A 47 7.67 -4.68 17.63
N GLN A 48 8.92 -4.62 17.18
CA GLN A 48 9.52 -5.60 16.30
C GLN A 48 9.88 -6.86 17.09
N TYR A 49 9.40 -8.00 16.61
CA TYR A 49 9.78 -9.32 17.05
C TYR A 49 10.20 -10.11 15.82
N GLN A 50 11.40 -10.67 15.85
CA GLN A 50 11.98 -11.37 14.72
C GLN A 50 12.58 -12.69 15.17
N VAL A 51 12.28 -13.74 14.42
CA VAL A 51 12.83 -15.08 14.61
C VAL A 51 13.35 -15.57 13.28
N THR A 52 14.56 -16.10 13.31
CA THR A 52 15.18 -16.71 12.15
C THR A 52 15.24 -18.21 12.38
N CYS A 53 14.78 -18.98 11.40
CA CYS A 53 14.79 -20.43 11.42
C CYS A 53 15.49 -20.93 10.16
N SER A 54 16.53 -21.74 10.33
CA SER A 54 17.11 -22.51 9.23
C SER A 54 16.36 -23.82 9.10
N VAL A 55 16.03 -24.23 7.87
CA VAL A 55 15.39 -25.52 7.59
C VAL A 55 16.40 -26.49 7.01
N ASN A 56 16.15 -27.78 7.21
CA ASN A 56 16.93 -28.84 6.58
C ASN A 56 16.82 -28.69 5.06
N GLY A 57 17.93 -28.30 4.42
CA GLY A 57 17.97 -27.87 3.02
C GLY A 57 18.88 -26.66 2.78
N GLY A 58 19.22 -25.90 3.83
CA GLY A 58 20.15 -24.76 3.78
C GLY A 58 19.46 -23.39 3.72
N ASP A 59 18.16 -23.37 3.39
CA ASP A 59 17.39 -22.14 3.34
C ASP A 59 17.16 -21.54 4.73
N THR A 60 17.21 -20.22 4.80
CA THR A 60 17.01 -19.47 6.05
C THR A 60 15.75 -18.61 5.95
N PHE A 61 14.79 -18.88 6.83
CA PHE A 61 13.54 -18.15 6.91
C PHE A 61 13.57 -17.14 8.04
N GLN A 62 13.11 -15.92 7.76
CA GLN A 62 12.94 -14.85 8.72
C GLN A 62 11.45 -14.57 8.89
N ALA A 63 10.93 -14.89 10.08
CA ALA A 63 9.61 -14.49 10.51
C ALA A 63 9.70 -13.19 11.31
N THR A 64 8.97 -12.16 10.88
CA THR A 64 8.95 -10.86 11.55
C THR A 64 7.52 -10.45 11.85
N ARG A 65 7.30 -9.92 13.06
CA ARG A 65 6.07 -9.23 13.45
C ARG A 65 6.45 -7.84 13.92
N ALA A 66 5.88 -6.81 13.31
CA ALA A 66 6.18 -5.43 13.70
C ALA A 66 4.99 -4.50 13.43
N VAL A 67 5.07 -3.31 14.01
CA VAL A 67 4.17 -2.18 13.76
C VAL A 67 4.94 -1.11 13.02
N TYR A 68 4.48 -0.80 11.82
CA TYR A 68 5.03 0.21 10.93
C TYR A 68 4.10 1.43 10.92
N THR A 69 4.63 2.62 11.12
CA THR A 69 3.87 3.87 11.08
C THR A 69 4.47 4.84 10.06
N GLY A 70 3.62 5.71 9.54
CA GLY A 70 4.00 6.80 8.66
C GLY A 70 2.76 7.50 8.12
N GLU A 71 2.78 7.89 6.86
CA GLU A 71 1.73 8.72 6.26
C GLU A 71 1.22 8.11 4.96
N ALA A 72 -0.09 8.26 4.73
CA ALA A 72 -0.75 7.98 3.46
C ALA A 72 -1.19 9.31 2.82
N THR A 73 -0.84 9.49 1.55
CA THR A 73 -1.18 10.67 0.75
C THR A 73 -2.13 10.24 -0.36
N SER A 74 -3.25 10.95 -0.47
CA SER A 74 -4.27 10.72 -1.49
C SER A 74 -5.03 12.02 -1.74
N SER A 75 -5.57 12.18 -2.95
CA SER A 75 -6.58 13.20 -3.25
C SER A 75 -7.93 12.86 -2.60
N ASP A 76 -8.17 11.60 -2.25
CA ASP A 76 -9.34 11.19 -1.47
C ASP A 76 -9.06 11.37 0.03
N PRO A 77 -9.74 12.30 0.72
CA PRO A 77 -9.55 12.54 2.15
C PRO A 77 -9.81 11.31 3.03
N ARG A 78 -10.50 10.30 2.50
CA ARG A 78 -10.80 9.04 3.18
C ARG A 78 -9.59 8.12 3.29
N LEU A 79 -8.62 8.24 2.38
CA LEU A 79 -7.38 7.47 2.32
C LEU A 79 -6.14 8.28 2.69
N ALA A 80 -6.30 9.58 3.01
CA ALA A 80 -5.21 10.45 3.41
C ALA A 80 -5.09 10.57 4.94
N GLY A 81 -3.86 10.56 5.45
CA GLY A 81 -3.51 10.81 6.84
C GLY A 81 -2.59 9.76 7.46
N ALA A 82 -2.47 9.81 8.79
CA ALA A 82 -1.55 8.98 9.55
C ALA A 82 -1.86 7.48 9.36
N LEU A 83 -0.86 6.74 8.89
CA LEU A 83 -0.92 5.33 8.57
C LEU A 83 -0.25 4.50 9.67
N ARG A 84 -0.90 3.41 10.07
CA ARG A 84 -0.34 2.38 10.92
C ARG A 84 -0.64 1.01 10.35
N ILE A 85 0.40 0.22 10.09
CA ILE A 85 0.34 -1.15 9.61
C ILE A 85 0.91 -2.05 10.69
N ARG A 86 0.12 -2.99 11.19
CA ARG A 86 0.65 -4.13 11.95
C ARG A 86 0.82 -5.28 10.99
N ALA A 87 2.06 -5.69 10.74
CA ALA A 87 2.36 -6.73 9.76
C ALA A 87 3.05 -7.95 10.38
N TRP A 88 2.83 -9.07 9.72
CA TRP A 88 3.51 -10.35 9.92
C TRP A 88 4.08 -10.75 8.57
N SER A 89 5.39 -10.93 8.50
CA SER A 89 6.09 -11.36 7.30
C SER A 89 6.84 -12.66 7.55
N LEU A 90 6.91 -13.48 6.52
CA LEU A 90 7.79 -14.63 6.44
C LEU A 90 8.57 -14.49 5.14
N VAL A 91 9.89 -14.44 5.23
CA VAL A 91 10.79 -14.24 4.09
C VAL A 91 11.84 -15.33 4.09
N ASP A 92 12.00 -16.02 2.96
CA ASP A 92 13.19 -16.81 2.68
C ASP A 92 14.31 -15.84 2.31
N THR A 93 15.27 -15.68 3.22
CA THR A 93 16.41 -14.76 3.05
C THR A 93 17.42 -15.25 2.00
N THR A 94 17.31 -16.51 1.57
CA THR A 94 18.16 -17.10 0.52
C THR A 94 17.70 -16.66 -0.85
N ASN A 95 16.38 -16.77 -1.10
CA ASN A 95 15.78 -16.53 -2.41
C ASN A 95 15.05 -15.18 -2.51
N GLY A 96 14.91 -14.45 -1.40
CA GLY A 96 14.20 -13.17 -1.34
C GLY A 96 12.69 -13.26 -1.52
N VAL A 97 12.14 -14.48 -1.51
CA VAL A 97 10.70 -14.75 -1.70
C VAL A 97 10.00 -14.89 -0.36
N GLY A 98 8.76 -14.44 -0.27
CA GLY A 98 8.00 -14.57 0.95
C GLY A 98 6.58 -14.05 0.86
N HIS A 99 6.03 -13.74 2.02
CA HIS A 99 4.69 -13.20 2.15
C HIS A 99 4.61 -12.22 3.31
N VAL A 100 3.80 -11.18 3.14
CA VAL A 100 3.43 -10.25 4.21
C VAL A 100 1.92 -10.13 4.31
N PHE A 101 1.43 -10.37 5.51
CA PHE A 101 0.05 -10.10 5.91
C PHE A 101 0.05 -8.93 6.88
N GLY A 102 -1.00 -8.10 6.85
CA GLY A 102 -1.12 -7.06 7.85
C GLY A 102 -2.51 -6.50 8.00
N VAL A 103 -2.67 -5.73 9.06
CA VAL A 103 -3.85 -4.90 9.32
C VAL A 103 -3.41 -3.45 9.27
N PHE A 104 -4.03 -2.67 8.39
CA PHE A 104 -3.74 -1.25 8.25
C PHE A 104 -4.86 -0.39 8.84
N HIS A 105 -4.47 0.79 9.32
CA HIS A 105 -5.36 1.84 9.77
C HIS A 105 -4.85 3.16 9.23
N ILE A 106 -5.72 3.94 8.60
CA ILE A 106 -5.45 5.31 8.15
C ILE A 106 -6.38 6.23 8.94
N ARG A 107 -5.81 7.27 9.54
CA ARG A 107 -6.54 8.28 10.32
C ARG A 107 -6.30 9.66 9.72
N GLY A 108 -7.33 10.18 9.03
CA GLY A 108 -7.37 11.54 8.54
C GLY A 108 -8.23 12.45 9.42
N THR A 109 -8.34 13.72 9.03
CA THR A 109 -9.18 14.72 9.70
C THR A 109 -10.66 14.40 9.50
N GLY A 110 -11.28 13.77 10.51
CA GLY A 110 -12.69 13.35 10.44
C GLY A 110 -12.95 12.14 9.53
N THR A 111 -11.90 11.46 9.08
CA THR A 111 -11.97 10.26 8.24
C THR A 111 -11.14 9.13 8.84
N ARG A 112 -11.57 7.90 8.62
CA ARG A 112 -10.87 6.69 9.08
C ARG A 112 -11.04 5.61 8.03
N ALA A 113 -9.95 4.95 7.65
CA ALA A 113 -9.97 3.72 6.89
C ALA A 113 -9.25 2.61 7.66
N HIS A 114 -9.73 1.39 7.55
CA HIS A 114 -9.08 0.24 8.18
C HIS A 114 -9.34 -1.00 7.34
N GLY A 115 -8.42 -1.96 7.40
CA GLY A 115 -8.53 -3.16 6.60
C GLY A 115 -7.36 -4.10 6.77
N THR A 116 -7.32 -5.09 5.90
CA THR A 116 -6.23 -6.06 5.81
C THR A 116 -5.48 -5.91 4.50
N LEU A 117 -4.21 -6.26 4.54
CA LEU A 117 -3.37 -6.40 3.37
C LEU A 117 -2.79 -7.82 3.31
N ASN A 118 -2.69 -8.35 2.11
CA ASN A 118 -2.01 -9.61 1.81
C ASN A 118 -1.15 -9.37 0.57
N ALA A 119 0.15 -9.63 0.66
CA ALA A 119 1.07 -9.45 -0.46
C ALA A 119 2.13 -10.54 -0.49
N ALA A 120 2.44 -11.00 -1.69
CA ALA A 120 3.62 -11.80 -1.95
C ALA A 120 4.85 -10.89 -1.96
N LEU A 121 5.98 -11.43 -1.49
CA LEU A 121 7.28 -10.77 -1.50
C LEU A 121 8.18 -11.46 -2.52
N SER A 122 8.86 -10.67 -3.35
CA SER A 122 9.99 -11.09 -4.17
C SER A 122 10.98 -9.94 -4.22
N ASP A 123 12.26 -10.21 -3.93
CA ASP A 123 13.35 -9.24 -4.05
C ASP A 123 13.08 -7.91 -3.33
N GLY A 124 12.51 -7.98 -2.12
CA GLY A 124 12.16 -6.80 -1.32
C GLY A 124 10.97 -5.99 -1.86
N LYS A 125 10.22 -6.52 -2.83
CA LYS A 125 8.99 -5.93 -3.36
C LYS A 125 7.78 -6.69 -2.88
N ALA A 126 6.83 -5.97 -2.29
CA ALA A 126 5.51 -6.46 -1.92
C ALA A 126 4.51 -6.16 -3.03
N SER A 127 3.83 -7.19 -3.52
CA SER A 127 2.73 -7.07 -4.48
C SER A 127 1.54 -7.90 -4.02
N GLY A 128 0.34 -7.30 -4.02
CA GLY A 128 -0.87 -8.00 -3.60
C GLY A 128 -2.10 -7.12 -3.54
N LEU A 129 -2.89 -7.30 -2.48
CA LEU A 129 -4.20 -6.69 -2.32
C LEU A 129 -4.42 -6.14 -0.91
N ALA A 130 -5.08 -4.99 -0.85
CA ALA A 130 -5.60 -4.38 0.35
C ALA A 130 -7.13 -4.34 0.27
N ARG A 131 -7.79 -4.77 1.35
CA ARG A 131 -9.26 -4.75 1.46
C ARG A 131 -9.65 -4.15 2.79
N GLY A 132 -10.73 -3.38 2.82
CA GLY A 132 -11.12 -2.73 4.06
C GLY A 132 -12.38 -1.93 3.97
N PHE A 133 -12.50 -1.00 4.90
CA PHE A 133 -13.64 -0.12 5.02
C PHE A 133 -13.21 1.33 5.25
N VAL A 134 -14.01 2.25 4.72
CA VAL A 134 -13.90 3.69 4.97
C VAL A 134 -15.11 4.14 5.80
N ARG A 135 -14.86 4.86 6.90
CA ARG A 135 -15.81 5.65 7.71
C ARG A 135 -17.24 5.07 7.73
N HIS A 136 -17.54 4.29 8.77
CA HIS A 136 -18.76 3.49 8.95
C HIS A 136 -18.92 2.34 7.94
N SER A 137 -19.58 1.26 8.37
CA SER A 137 -19.62 -0.09 7.78
C SER A 137 -20.11 -0.22 6.32
N TRP A 138 -20.42 0.89 5.64
CA TRP A 138 -20.99 0.92 4.30
C TRP A 138 -19.97 1.30 3.22
N GLY A 139 -18.83 1.89 3.59
CA GLY A 139 -17.73 2.15 2.68
C GLY A 139 -16.82 0.94 2.57
N ARG A 140 -16.72 0.24 1.43
CA ARG A 140 -15.78 -0.88 1.21
C ARG A 140 -14.65 -0.47 0.27
N ILE A 141 -13.43 -0.89 0.59
CA ILE A 141 -12.22 -0.66 -0.21
C ILE A 141 -11.73 -2.00 -0.71
N VAL A 142 -11.41 -2.08 -2.01
CA VAL A 142 -10.56 -3.13 -2.56
C VAL A 142 -9.55 -2.43 -3.46
N ALA A 143 -8.27 -2.65 -3.21
CA ALA A 143 -7.20 -2.00 -3.92
C ALA A 143 -6.02 -2.95 -4.12
N SER A 144 -5.37 -2.89 -5.28
CA SER A 144 -4.04 -3.47 -5.46
C SER A 144 -3.05 -2.78 -4.52
N LEU A 145 -2.13 -3.55 -3.95
CA LEU A 145 -1.05 -3.08 -3.10
C LEU A 145 0.28 -3.33 -3.82
N GLY A 146 1.12 -2.31 -3.91
CA GLY A 146 2.50 -2.42 -4.35
C GLY A 146 3.41 -1.57 -3.46
N ALA A 147 4.50 -2.12 -2.94
CA ALA A 147 5.46 -1.39 -2.11
C ALA A 147 6.84 -2.03 -2.15
N THR A 148 7.87 -1.26 -1.80
CA THR A 148 9.15 -1.83 -1.35
C THR A 148 8.99 -2.16 0.14
N PHE A 149 9.38 -3.36 0.55
CA PHE A 149 9.22 -3.85 1.92
C PHE A 149 10.52 -4.46 2.44
N ASP A 150 10.92 -4.00 3.62
CA ASP A 150 12.01 -4.55 4.41
C ASP A 150 11.47 -4.79 5.84
N PRO A 151 11.61 -5.99 6.42
CA PRO A 151 11.08 -6.27 7.76
C PRO A 151 11.65 -5.38 8.89
N SER A 152 12.80 -4.75 8.68
CA SER A 152 13.50 -3.88 9.63
C SER A 152 13.33 -2.39 9.29
N ALA A 153 13.12 -2.03 8.03
CA ALA A 153 12.92 -0.63 7.61
C ALA A 153 11.46 -0.27 7.27
N GLY A 154 10.58 -1.27 7.17
CA GLY A 154 9.16 -1.11 6.88
C GLY A 154 8.82 -0.97 5.39
N PHE A 155 7.76 -0.21 5.11
CA PHE A 155 7.24 -0.03 3.77
C PHE A 155 7.67 1.32 3.20
N SER A 156 8.27 1.31 2.01
CA SER A 156 8.61 2.53 1.25
C SER A 156 8.04 2.46 -0.16
N SER A 157 7.88 3.61 -0.82
CA SER A 157 7.30 3.69 -2.18
C SER A 157 5.95 2.94 -2.32
N GLY A 158 5.14 2.95 -1.26
CA GLY A 158 3.88 2.20 -1.21
C GLY A 158 2.80 2.84 -2.08
N SER A 159 1.96 2.01 -2.67
CA SER A 159 0.79 2.39 -3.45
C SER A 159 -0.39 1.48 -3.14
N LEU A 160 -1.57 2.09 -3.00
CA LEU A 160 -2.86 1.45 -2.95
C LEU A 160 -3.64 1.91 -4.17
N GLY A 161 -4.21 0.98 -4.94
CA GLY A 161 -5.02 1.29 -6.12
C GLY A 161 -4.20 1.76 -7.33
N GLY A 162 -2.86 1.75 -7.21
CA GLY A 162 -1.90 1.93 -8.29
C GLY A 162 -1.36 3.35 -8.48
N SER A 163 -0.08 3.41 -8.89
CA SER A 163 0.55 4.57 -9.54
C SER A 163 1.13 4.23 -10.94
N THR A 164 1.14 2.96 -11.36
CA THR A 164 1.64 2.47 -12.67
C THR A 164 0.88 1.24 -13.20
N THR A 165 0.57 0.25 -12.34
CA THR A 165 -0.36 -0.84 -12.66
C THR A 165 -1.05 -1.27 -11.37
N GLY A 166 -2.36 -1.09 -11.31
CA GLY A 166 -3.14 -1.30 -10.10
C GLY A 166 -4.53 -0.69 -10.22
N ALA A 167 -5.50 -1.27 -9.53
CA ALA A 167 -6.85 -0.75 -9.49
C ALA A 167 -7.31 -0.72 -8.04
N GLY A 168 -7.93 0.38 -7.65
CA GLY A 168 -8.56 0.53 -6.35
C GLY A 168 -9.91 1.19 -6.51
N PHE A 169 -10.89 0.70 -5.77
CA PHE A 169 -12.19 1.34 -5.70
C PHE A 169 -12.68 1.42 -4.27
N ILE A 170 -13.42 2.49 -4.01
CA ILE A 170 -14.23 2.67 -2.82
C ILE A 170 -15.68 2.56 -3.25
N ARG A 171 -16.40 1.68 -2.58
CA ARG A 171 -17.83 1.45 -2.74
C ARG A 171 -18.56 2.08 -1.55
N SER A 172 -19.63 2.82 -1.79
CA SER A 172 -20.52 3.37 -0.76
C SER A 172 -21.99 2.96 -0.98
N GLY A 173 -22.80 3.01 0.09
CA GLY A 173 -24.27 2.81 0.03
C GLY A 173 -24.79 1.36 0.06
N ARG A 174 -26.12 1.22 0.15
CA ARG A 174 -26.84 -0.07 0.11
C ARG A 174 -26.98 -0.52 -1.34
N TRP A 175 -26.63 -1.77 -1.65
CA TRP A 175 -26.56 -2.26 -3.02
C TRP A 175 -27.83 -2.99 -3.46
N CYS A 176 -28.08 -2.96 -4.78
CA CYS A 176 -28.89 -3.97 -5.46
C CYS A 176 -28.26 -5.35 -5.22
N HIS A 177 -29.08 -6.40 -5.07
CA HIS A 177 -28.58 -7.76 -4.86
C HIS A 177 -27.61 -8.11 -5.98
N PRO A 178 -26.32 -8.34 -5.68
CA PRO A 178 -25.39 -8.75 -6.70
C PRO A 178 -25.81 -10.14 -7.22
N PRO A 179 -25.53 -10.48 -8.50
CA PRO A 179 -25.59 -11.86 -8.95
C PRO A 179 -24.73 -12.71 -8.02
N HIS A 180 -25.06 -14.00 -7.87
CA HIS A 180 -24.33 -14.89 -6.97
C HIS A 180 -22.84 -14.86 -7.32
N TRP A 181 -22.02 -14.21 -6.48
CA TRP A 181 -20.58 -14.28 -6.63
C TRP A 181 -20.09 -15.51 -5.87
N PRO A 182 -19.10 -16.24 -6.39
CA PRO A 182 -18.43 -17.26 -5.61
C PRO A 182 -17.86 -16.61 -4.34
N GLN A 183 -18.25 -17.12 -3.17
CA GLN A 183 -17.67 -16.67 -1.90
C GLN A 183 -16.32 -17.37 -1.74
N SER A 184 -15.25 -16.58 -1.72
CA SER A 184 -13.88 -17.01 -1.42
C SER A 184 -13.63 -17.03 0.09
#